data_AF-A0A9Q9DPE0-F1
#
_entry.id   AF-A0A9Q9DPE0-F1
#
_cell.length_a   1.000
_cell.length_b   1.000
_cell.length_c   1.000
_cell.angle_alpha   90.00
_cell.angle_beta   90.00
_cell.angle_gamma   90.00
#
_symmetry.space_group_name_H-M   'P 1'
#
loop_
_entity.id
_entity.type
_entity.pdbx_description
1 polymer ?
#
loop_
_entity_poly.entity_id
_entity_poly.type
_entity_poly.pdbx_seq_one_letter_code
_entity_poly.pdbx_strand_id
1 'polypeptide(L)'
;MSLFRATLLQRQLLAPARLGCVRYASTSTSENIVLPRLQSDLKTAMRSKNKPALNTIRGLQAEIINASKTTKPITTDGALYSLIQKQIKACSASIEEFRNAKREDLVEKEQQHLDVLKAYADEIPTVSESEVDSLVKSVVEGLEEGKRSFGSVMGKVVGGIKGRPFDVEYVTKKIQEAVGTK
;
A
#
# COMPACT_ATOMS: atom_id res chain seq x y z
N MET A 1 39.24 5.13 -79.76
CA MET A 1 39.52 3.77 -79.25
C MET A 1 39.72 3.91 -77.75
N SER A 2 38.64 3.83 -76.98
CA SER A 2 38.22 2.66 -76.19
C SER A 2 39.23 2.25 -75.12
N LEU A 3 38.66 1.84 -73.98
CA LEU A 3 39.27 1.19 -72.81
C LEU A 3 39.72 2.19 -71.72
N PHE A 4 38.95 2.28 -70.62
CA PHE A 4 39.24 1.47 -69.42
C PHE A 4 38.23 1.72 -68.28
N ARG A 5 37.50 0.65 -67.97
CA ARG A 5 36.96 0.21 -66.66
C ARG A 5 36.15 1.21 -65.81
N ALA A 6 34.83 1.00 -65.84
CA ALA A 6 33.94 1.33 -64.74
C ALA A 6 34.35 0.57 -63.47
N THR A 7 34.76 1.28 -62.43
CA THR A 7 34.88 0.74 -61.07
C THR A 7 33.50 0.73 -60.44
N LEU A 8 32.92 -0.46 -60.31
CA LEU A 8 31.77 -0.72 -59.45
C LEU A 8 32.20 -0.45 -58.00
N LEU A 9 31.95 0.76 -57.52
CA LEU A 9 32.01 1.07 -56.10
C LEU A 9 30.77 0.43 -55.47
N GLN A 10 30.91 -0.82 -55.06
CA GLN A 10 29.90 -1.55 -54.30
C GLN A 10 29.69 -0.84 -52.97
N ARG A 11 28.72 0.08 -52.96
CA ARG A 11 28.28 0.83 -51.80
C ARG A 11 27.64 -0.17 -50.84
N GLN A 12 28.44 -0.72 -49.92
CA GLN A 12 27.92 -1.49 -48.81
C GLN A 12 26.94 -0.60 -48.05
N LEU A 13 25.66 -0.95 -48.13
CA LEU A 13 24.61 -0.33 -47.33
C LEU A 13 24.81 -0.80 -45.88
N LEU A 14 25.54 -0.01 -45.10
CA LEU A 14 25.55 -0.12 -43.64
C LEU A 14 24.16 0.25 -43.14
N ALA A 15 23.36 -0.76 -42.80
CA ALA A 15 22.10 -0.56 -42.11
C ALA A 15 22.40 0.08 -40.74
N PRO A 16 21.77 1.21 -40.37
CA PRO A 16 21.92 1.74 -39.03
C PRO A 16 21.29 0.73 -38.07
N ALA A 17 22.10 0.24 -37.13
CA ALA A 17 21.64 -0.58 -36.02
C ALA A 17 20.46 0.14 -35.37
N ARG A 18 19.27 -0.48 -35.41
CA ARG A 18 18.12 -0.02 -34.66
C ARG A 18 18.53 -0.07 -33.20
N LEU A 19 18.90 1.06 -32.62
CA LEU A 19 18.99 1.26 -31.18
C LEU A 19 17.58 1.03 -30.65
N GLY A 20 17.29 -0.22 -30.32
CA GLY A 20 16.11 -0.57 -29.55
C GLY A 20 16.21 0.21 -28.24
N CYS A 21 15.33 1.18 -28.07
CA CYS A 21 15.14 1.81 -26.78
C CYS A 21 14.70 0.70 -25.81
N VAL A 22 15.66 0.17 -25.05
CA VAL A 22 15.37 -0.69 -23.91
C VAL A 22 14.70 0.22 -22.89
N ARG A 23 13.38 0.15 -22.81
CA ARG A 23 12.64 0.79 -21.72
C ARG A 23 13.06 0.08 -20.44
N TYR A 24 13.98 0.69 -19.70
CA TYR A 24 14.24 0.32 -18.32
C TYR A 24 12.99 0.68 -17.50
N ALA A 25 12.12 -0.30 -17.27
CA ALA A 25 11.06 -0.18 -16.29
C ALA A 25 11.68 -0.33 -14.89
N SER A 26 12.17 0.77 -14.32
CA SER A 26 12.61 0.83 -12.94
C SER A 26 11.39 0.96 -12.02
N THR A 27 10.70 -0.15 -11.77
CA THR A 27 9.74 -0.22 -10.67
C THR A 27 10.26 -1.22 -9.66
N SER A 28 10.86 -0.71 -8.58
CA SER A 28 11.16 -1.47 -7.37
C SER A 28 9.85 -2.05 -6.82
N THR A 29 9.54 -3.30 -7.17
CA THR A 29 8.25 -3.93 -6.89
C THR A 29 8.26 -4.68 -5.54
N SER A 30 9.18 -4.34 -4.63
CA SER A 30 9.42 -5.12 -3.40
C SER A 30 8.67 -4.64 -2.16
N GLU A 31 8.10 -3.42 -2.16
CA GLU A 31 7.44 -2.86 -0.96
C GLU A 31 5.91 -3.13 -0.89
N ASN A 32 5.29 -3.59 -1.98
CA ASN A 32 3.84 -3.76 -2.08
C ASN A 32 3.48 -5.23 -2.40
N ILE A 33 2.84 -5.89 -1.45
CA ILE A 33 2.37 -7.28 -1.50
C ILE A 33 0.89 -7.32 -1.91
N VAL A 34 0.05 -6.46 -1.31
CA VAL A 34 -1.41 -6.54 -1.46
C VAL A 34 -1.92 -5.65 -2.59
N LEU A 35 -1.41 -4.41 -2.72
CA LEU A 35 -1.80 -3.48 -3.79
C LEU A 35 -1.79 -4.09 -5.21
N PRO A 36 -0.72 -4.76 -5.67
CA PRO A 36 -0.70 -5.37 -7.00
C PRO A 36 -1.66 -6.56 -7.12
N ARG A 37 -1.96 -7.26 -6.02
CA ARG A 37 -2.84 -8.44 -6.00
C ARG A 37 -4.33 -8.10 -6.12
N LEU A 38 -4.75 -6.90 -5.69
CA LEU A 38 -6.16 -6.47 -5.80
C LEU A 38 -6.72 -6.57 -7.23
N GLN A 39 -5.90 -6.34 -8.26
CA GLN A 39 -6.32 -6.44 -9.66
C GLN A 39 -6.50 -7.90 -10.11
N SER A 40 -5.64 -8.82 -9.67
CA SER A 40 -5.84 -10.25 -9.94
C SER A 40 -7.03 -10.80 -9.18
N ASP A 41 -7.19 -10.40 -7.93
CA ASP A 41 -8.28 -10.84 -7.06
C ASP A 41 -9.64 -10.38 -7.58
N LEU A 42 -9.72 -9.18 -8.15
CA LEU A 42 -10.94 -8.71 -8.82
C LEU A 42 -11.36 -9.67 -9.94
N LYS A 43 -10.41 -10.10 -10.79
CA LYS A 43 -10.69 -11.04 -11.89
C LYS A 43 -11.12 -12.40 -11.35
N THR A 44 -10.49 -12.86 -10.28
CA THR A 44 -10.87 -14.10 -9.61
C THR A 44 -12.27 -14.02 -9.02
N ALA A 45 -12.61 -12.93 -8.32
CA ALA A 45 -13.95 -12.69 -7.77
C ALA A 45 -15.03 -12.63 -8.85
N MET A 46 -14.72 -12.06 -10.02
CA MET A 46 -15.62 -12.06 -11.18
C MET A 46 -15.89 -13.48 -11.69
N ARG A 47 -14.86 -14.33 -11.76
CA ARG A 47 -14.97 -15.72 -12.22
C ARG A 47 -15.72 -16.60 -11.24
N SER A 48 -15.46 -16.46 -9.94
CA SER A 48 -16.12 -17.23 -8.87
C SER A 48 -17.52 -16.73 -8.56
N LYS A 49 -17.96 -15.61 -9.15
CA LYS A 49 -19.25 -14.94 -8.87
C LYS A 49 -19.45 -14.63 -7.38
N ASN A 50 -18.36 -14.46 -6.64
CA ASN A 50 -18.39 -14.07 -5.23
C ASN A 50 -18.76 -12.58 -5.13
N LYS A 51 -20.06 -12.29 -5.00
CA LYS A 51 -20.61 -10.92 -4.93
C LYS A 51 -20.02 -10.07 -3.79
N PRO A 52 -19.93 -10.54 -2.53
CA PRO A 52 -19.38 -9.71 -1.46
C PRO A 52 -17.93 -9.32 -1.74
N ALA A 53 -17.05 -10.29 -2.06
CA ALA A 53 -15.66 -10.01 -2.38
C ALA A 53 -15.52 -9.06 -3.59
N LEU A 54 -16.34 -9.26 -4.62
CA LEU A 54 -16.33 -8.42 -5.82
C LEU A 54 -16.67 -6.96 -5.52
N ASN A 55 -17.69 -6.72 -4.69
CA ASN A 55 -18.11 -5.37 -4.33
C ASN A 55 -17.05 -4.68 -3.47
N THR A 56 -16.49 -5.38 -2.48
CA THR A 56 -15.42 -4.86 -1.63
C THR A 56 -14.19 -4.47 -2.42
N ILE A 57 -13.69 -5.35 -3.30
CA ILE A 57 -12.49 -5.09 -4.10
C ILE A 57 -12.72 -3.90 -5.04
N ARG A 58 -13.91 -3.76 -5.63
CA ARG A 58 -14.24 -2.61 -6.47
C ARG A 58 -14.30 -1.31 -5.68
N GLY A 59 -14.87 -1.34 -4.47
CA GLY A 59 -14.88 -0.19 -3.57
C GLY A 59 -13.47 0.28 -3.25
N LEU A 60 -12.59 -0.65 -2.85
CA LEU A 60 -11.17 -0.37 -2.60
C LEU A 60 -10.48 0.23 -3.84
N GLN A 61 -10.69 -0.34 -5.02
CA GLN A 61 -10.11 0.21 -6.25
C GLN A 61 -10.61 1.61 -6.59
N ALA A 62 -11.90 1.87 -6.40
CA ALA A 62 -12.47 3.20 -6.62
C ALA A 62 -11.84 4.23 -5.67
N GLU A 63 -11.66 3.88 -4.41
CA GLU A 63 -11.01 4.74 -3.43
C GLU A 63 -9.52 4.97 -3.73
N ILE A 64 -8.79 3.95 -4.18
CA ILE A 64 -7.40 4.09 -4.64
C ILE A 64 -7.31 5.06 -5.82
N ILE A 65 -8.21 4.93 -6.80
CA ILE A 65 -8.29 5.84 -7.97
C ILE A 65 -8.69 7.25 -7.55
N ASN A 66 -9.57 7.40 -6.56
CA ASN A 66 -9.95 8.71 -6.05
C ASN A 66 -8.81 9.36 -5.28
N ALA A 67 -8.08 8.59 -4.47
CA ALA A 67 -6.90 9.05 -3.75
C ALA A 67 -5.79 9.48 -4.70
N SER A 68 -5.61 8.81 -5.85
CA SER A 68 -4.61 9.18 -6.85
C SER A 68 -4.88 10.54 -7.52
N LYS A 69 -6.11 11.04 -7.47
CA LYS A 69 -6.48 12.38 -7.95
C LYS A 69 -6.29 13.48 -6.90
N THR A 70 -5.93 13.10 -5.67
CA THR A 70 -5.75 13.99 -4.53
C THR A 70 -4.26 14.16 -4.22
N THR A 71 -3.90 15.08 -3.33
CA THR A 71 -2.52 15.31 -2.87
C THR A 71 -1.87 14.11 -2.16
N LYS A 72 -2.67 13.11 -1.73
CA LYS A 72 -2.21 11.93 -0.97
C LYS A 72 -2.55 10.63 -1.72
N PRO A 73 -1.78 10.24 -2.75
CA PRO A 73 -2.01 9.00 -3.47
C PRO A 73 -1.70 7.78 -2.60
N ILE A 74 -2.48 6.71 -2.78
CA ILE A 74 -2.24 5.41 -2.14
C ILE A 74 -1.30 4.63 -3.05
N THR A 75 -0.01 4.65 -2.72
CA THR A 75 1.05 3.97 -3.49
C THR A 75 1.72 2.87 -2.69
N THR A 76 1.51 2.84 -1.38
CA THR A 76 2.11 1.88 -0.45
C THR A 76 1.06 1.03 0.25
N ASP A 77 1.40 -0.21 0.60
CA ASP A 77 0.52 -1.09 1.37
C ASP A 77 0.13 -0.51 2.75
N GLY A 78 0.99 0.31 3.37
CA GLY A 78 0.62 1.01 4.61
C GLY A 78 -0.46 2.09 4.40
N ALA A 79 -0.43 2.79 3.26
CA ALA A 79 -1.52 3.70 2.90
C ALA A 79 -2.82 2.94 2.59
N LEU A 80 -2.71 1.75 1.97
CA LEU A 80 -3.84 0.85 1.75
C LEU A 80 -4.42 0.33 3.08
N TYR A 81 -3.57 -0.08 4.04
CA TYR A 81 -4.02 -0.49 5.37
C TYR A 81 -4.82 0.60 6.07
N SER A 82 -4.33 1.85 6.00
CA SER A 82 -5.03 3.01 6.55
C SER A 82 -6.40 3.25 5.90
N LEU A 83 -6.55 2.93 4.61
CA LEU A 83 -7.83 2.96 3.91
C LEU A 83 -8.76 1.84 4.38
N ILE A 84 -8.26 0.61 4.43
CA ILE A 84 -9.02 -0.56 4.88
C ILE A 84 -9.54 -0.35 6.31
N GLN A 85 -8.73 0.20 7.21
CA GLN A 85 -9.14 0.52 8.58
C GLN A 85 -10.28 1.55 8.63
N LYS A 86 -10.30 2.53 7.73
CA LYS A 86 -11.43 3.48 7.64
C LYS A 86 -12.70 2.78 7.17
N GLN A 87 -12.60 1.90 6.17
CA GLN A 87 -13.75 1.13 5.70
C GLN A 87 -14.27 0.16 6.75
N ILE A 88 -13.40 -0.52 7.50
CA ILE A 88 -13.80 -1.41 8.61
C ILE A 88 -14.62 -0.63 9.64
N LYS A 89 -14.17 0.58 10.03
CA LYS A 89 -14.90 1.45 10.96
C LYS A 89 -16.26 1.88 10.41
N ALA A 90 -16.33 2.20 9.12
CA ALA A 90 -17.58 2.55 8.47
C ALA A 90 -18.55 1.36 8.45
N CYS A 91 -18.09 0.17 8.06
CA CYS A 91 -18.91 -1.05 8.07
C CYS A 91 -19.38 -1.40 9.49
N SER A 92 -18.53 -1.30 10.52
CA SER A 92 -18.97 -1.56 11.90
C SER A 92 -20.06 -0.60 12.35
N ALA A 93 -19.95 0.69 12.02
CA ALA A 93 -20.99 1.67 12.33
C ALA A 93 -22.30 1.35 11.58
N SER A 94 -22.23 1.03 10.28
CA SER A 94 -23.41 0.64 9.50
C SER A 94 -24.06 -0.64 10.00
N ILE A 95 -23.28 -1.63 10.46
CA ILE A 95 -23.81 -2.86 11.09
C ILE A 95 -24.62 -2.51 12.33
N GLU A 96 -24.11 -1.64 13.20
CA GLU A 96 -24.82 -1.20 14.40
C GLU A 96 -26.11 -0.46 14.06
N GLU A 97 -26.08 0.44 13.06
CA GLU A 97 -27.25 1.16 12.57
C GLU A 97 -28.33 0.21 12.01
N PHE A 98 -27.94 -0.79 11.20
CA PHE A 98 -28.87 -1.76 10.62
C PHE A 98 -29.43 -2.73 11.66
N ARG A 99 -28.64 -3.12 12.66
CA ARG A 99 -29.11 -3.90 13.82
C ARG A 99 -30.16 -3.11 14.61
N ASN A 100 -29.90 -1.82 14.87
CA ASN A 100 -30.86 -0.95 15.56
C ASN A 100 -32.17 -0.79 14.75
N ALA A 101 -32.07 -0.77 13.42
CA ALA A 101 -33.22 -0.75 12.52
C ALA A 101 -33.90 -2.12 12.30
N LYS A 102 -33.44 -3.20 12.96
CA LYS A 102 -33.94 -4.58 12.83
C LYS A 102 -33.91 -5.11 11.39
N ARG A 103 -32.93 -4.69 10.59
CA ARG A 103 -32.72 -5.09 9.19
C ARG A 103 -31.59 -6.12 9.09
N GLU A 104 -31.85 -7.33 9.56
CA GLU A 104 -30.85 -8.43 9.58
C GLU A 104 -30.33 -8.78 8.17
N ASP A 105 -31.14 -8.60 7.14
CA ASP A 105 -30.75 -8.82 5.73
C ASP A 105 -29.61 -7.89 5.26
N LEU A 106 -29.48 -6.72 5.88
CA LEU A 106 -28.40 -5.76 5.61
C LEU A 106 -27.20 -6.00 6.53
N VAL A 107 -27.45 -6.41 7.77
CA VAL A 107 -26.40 -6.79 8.74
C VAL A 107 -25.55 -7.92 8.18
N GLU A 108 -26.17 -8.98 7.63
CA GLU A 108 -25.43 -10.10 7.03
C GLU A 108 -24.55 -9.66 5.86
N LYS A 109 -25.04 -8.73 5.01
CA LYS A 109 -24.29 -8.22 3.85
C LYS A 109 -23.08 -7.39 4.28
N GLU A 110 -23.26 -6.50 5.25
CA GLU A 110 -22.16 -5.70 5.78
C GLU A 110 -21.16 -6.55 6.56
N GLN A 111 -21.61 -7.60 7.26
CA GLN A 111 -20.72 -8.54 7.92
C GLN A 111 -19.82 -9.27 6.91
N GLN A 112 -20.39 -9.76 5.81
CA GLN A 112 -19.60 -10.36 4.73
C GLN A 112 -18.59 -9.38 4.12
N HIS A 113 -18.97 -8.10 3.99
CA HIS A 113 -18.07 -7.06 3.50
C HIS A 113 -16.91 -6.83 4.48
N LEU A 114 -17.22 -6.74 5.77
CA LEU A 114 -16.26 -6.56 6.86
C LEU A 114 -15.28 -7.74 6.94
N ASP A 115 -15.75 -8.97 6.77
CA ASP A 115 -14.90 -10.17 6.83
C ASP A 115 -13.87 -10.18 5.68
N VAL A 116 -14.26 -9.76 4.47
CA VAL A 116 -13.33 -9.62 3.34
C VAL A 116 -12.30 -8.53 3.62
N LEU A 117 -12.70 -7.39 4.17
CA LEU A 117 -11.76 -6.32 4.53
C LEU A 117 -10.75 -6.75 5.58
N LYS A 118 -11.17 -7.50 6.60
CA LYS A 118 -10.28 -8.06 7.61
C LYS A 118 -9.26 -9.01 7.01
N ALA A 119 -9.69 -9.91 6.12
CA ALA A 119 -8.77 -10.82 5.45
C ALA A 119 -7.66 -10.07 4.70
N TYR A 120 -7.96 -8.96 4.03
CA TYR A 120 -6.94 -8.12 3.40
C TYR A 120 -6.08 -7.33 4.39
N ALA A 121 -6.63 -6.94 5.54
CA ALA A 121 -5.87 -6.25 6.59
C ALA A 121 -4.82 -7.18 7.21
N ASP A 122 -5.18 -8.44 7.47
CA ASP A 122 -4.33 -9.44 8.12
C ASP A 122 -3.16 -9.91 7.23
N GLU A 123 -3.32 -9.81 5.91
CA GLU A 123 -2.25 -10.11 4.94
C GLU A 123 -1.16 -9.03 4.89
N ILE A 124 -1.43 -7.83 5.39
CA ILE A 124 -0.44 -6.76 5.41
C ILE A 124 0.51 -7.01 6.59
N PRO A 125 1.82 -7.15 6.35
CA PRO A 125 2.76 -7.51 7.40
C PRO A 125 2.80 -6.44 8.50
N THR A 126 2.60 -6.89 9.74
CA THR A 126 2.79 -6.10 10.95
C THR A 126 4.26 -5.75 11.12
N VAL A 127 4.54 -4.53 11.58
CA VAL A 127 5.89 -4.13 11.95
C VAL A 127 6.37 -4.97 13.13
N SER A 128 7.53 -5.60 12.98
CA SER A 128 8.14 -6.41 14.03
C SER A 128 8.62 -5.56 15.21
N GLU A 129 8.68 -6.16 16.41
CA GLU A 129 9.18 -5.48 17.62
C GLU A 129 10.60 -4.92 17.43
N SER A 130 11.47 -5.65 16.73
CA SER A 130 12.84 -5.19 16.42
C SER A 130 12.87 -3.97 15.50
N GLU A 131 11.96 -3.90 14.53
CA GLU A 131 11.83 -2.72 13.67
C GLU A 131 11.32 -1.52 14.47
N VAL A 132 10.34 -1.73 15.35
CA VAL A 132 9.87 -0.69 16.27
C VAL A 132 11.00 -0.17 17.14
N ASP A 133 11.79 -1.05 17.76
CA ASP A 133 12.90 -0.67 18.63
C ASP A 133 13.94 0.19 17.89
N SER A 134 14.29 -0.22 16.66
CA SER A 134 15.23 0.54 15.83
C SER A 134 14.67 1.92 15.41
N LEU A 135 13.38 1.97 15.08
CA LEU A 135 12.69 3.23 14.77
C LEU A 135 12.62 4.16 15.98
N VAL A 136 12.27 3.65 17.16
CA VAL A 136 12.21 4.45 18.39
C VAL A 136 13.60 5.01 18.74
N LYS A 137 14.65 4.18 18.69
CA LYS A 137 16.03 4.62 18.94
C LYS A 137 16.45 5.73 17.97
N SER A 138 16.28 5.52 16.68
CA SER A 138 16.63 6.53 15.67
C SER A 138 15.86 7.85 15.84
N VAL A 139 14.58 7.79 16.23
CA VAL A 139 13.77 8.99 16.50
C VAL A 139 14.26 9.73 17.74
N VAL A 140 14.64 9.02 18.80
CA VAL A 140 15.12 9.61 20.06
C VAL A 140 16.51 10.23 19.89
N GLU A 141 17.41 9.57 19.17
CA GLU A 141 18.74 10.10 18.82
C GLU A 141 18.64 11.38 17.98
N GLY A 142 17.66 11.45 17.06
CA GLY A 142 17.41 12.62 16.24
C GLY A 142 16.63 13.76 16.93
N LEU A 143 16.29 13.63 18.21
CA LEU A 143 15.57 14.64 18.99
C LEU A 143 16.47 15.23 20.08
N GLU A 144 16.52 16.56 20.13
CA GLU A 144 17.15 17.30 21.24
C GLU A 144 16.48 16.93 22.58
N GLU A 145 17.28 16.77 23.63
CA GLU A 145 16.85 16.28 24.95
C GLU A 145 15.67 17.07 25.54
N GLY A 146 15.61 18.39 25.32
CA GLY A 146 14.52 19.26 25.79
C GLY A 146 13.21 19.16 24.98
N LYS A 147 13.18 18.43 23.87
CA LYS A 147 12.00 18.26 22.99
C LYS A 147 11.50 16.82 22.92
N ARG A 148 12.08 15.90 23.71
CA ARG A 148 11.68 14.49 23.80
C ARG A 148 10.40 14.31 24.63
N SER A 149 9.30 14.90 24.17
CA SER A 149 7.99 14.60 24.76
C SER A 149 7.43 13.31 24.15
N PHE A 150 6.69 12.53 24.96
CA PHE A 150 6.02 11.30 24.51
C PHE A 150 5.23 11.51 23.21
N GLY A 151 4.44 12.60 23.13
CA GLY A 151 3.65 12.92 21.95
C GLY A 151 4.48 13.24 20.70
N SER A 152 5.65 13.88 20.86
CA SER A 152 6.54 14.17 19.73
C SER A 152 7.19 12.90 19.18
N VAL A 153 7.67 12.03 20.07
CA VAL A 153 8.27 10.74 19.70
C VAL A 153 7.22 9.85 19.03
N MET A 154 6.03 9.73 19.63
CA MET A 154 4.94 8.93 19.07
C MET A 154 4.54 9.39 17.66
N GLY A 155 4.37 10.70 17.46
CA GLY A 155 4.04 11.24 16.13
C GLY A 155 5.10 10.92 15.07
N LYS A 156 6.38 11.00 15.42
CA LYS A 156 7.49 10.66 14.52
C LYS A 156 7.58 9.16 14.25
N VAL A 157 7.41 8.31 15.27
CA VAL A 157 7.42 6.84 15.12
C VAL A 157 6.27 6.38 14.22
N VAL A 158 5.05 6.86 14.48
CA VAL A 158 3.88 6.55 13.65
C VAL A 158 4.05 7.04 12.21
N GLY A 159 4.64 8.24 12.02
CA GLY A 159 5.01 8.73 10.69
C GLY A 159 6.04 7.85 9.99
N GLY A 160 7.03 7.34 10.73
CA GLY A 160 8.07 6.43 10.23
C GLY A 160 7.56 5.04 9.85
N ILE A 161 6.50 4.56 10.51
CA ILE A 161 5.85 3.27 10.21
C ILE A 161 5.05 3.31 8.88
N LYS A 162 4.87 4.50 8.28
CA LYS A 162 4.21 4.71 6.98
C LYS A 162 2.81 4.08 6.88
N GLY A 163 2.10 3.98 8.00
CA GLY A 163 0.74 3.44 8.06
C GLY A 163 0.63 1.91 8.01
N ARG A 164 1.75 1.16 8.15
CA ARG A 164 1.68 -0.30 8.35
C ARG A 164 1.01 -0.64 9.70
N PRO A 165 0.40 -1.83 9.84
CA PRO A 165 -0.10 -2.28 11.14
C PRO A 165 1.06 -2.41 12.14
N PHE A 166 0.83 -1.95 13.37
CA PHE A 166 1.77 -2.06 14.48
C PHE A 166 1.00 -2.24 15.79
N ASP A 167 1.67 -2.83 16.78
CA ASP A 167 1.12 -2.95 18.13
C ASP A 167 1.27 -1.61 18.87
N VAL A 168 0.13 -0.97 19.13
CA VAL A 168 0.06 0.32 19.83
C VAL A 168 0.52 0.18 21.29
N GLU A 169 0.20 -0.93 21.95
CA GLU A 169 0.59 -1.13 23.35
C GLU A 169 2.09 -1.33 23.48
N TYR A 170 2.69 -2.11 22.59
CA TYR A 170 4.13 -2.30 22.55
C TYR A 170 4.88 -0.99 22.26
N VAL A 171 4.44 -0.24 21.23
CA VAL A 171 5.04 1.05 20.87
C VAL A 171 4.96 2.06 22.02
N THR A 172 3.81 2.16 22.69
CA THR A 172 3.63 3.10 23.81
C THR A 172 4.54 2.75 24.98
N LYS A 173 4.65 1.46 25.37
CA LYS A 173 5.60 0.98 26.38
C LYS A 173 7.04 1.32 26.02
N LYS A 174 7.46 1.05 24.78
CA LYS A 174 8.84 1.35 24.33
C LYS A 174 9.17 2.83 24.33
N ILE A 175 8.22 3.68 23.96
CA ILE A 175 8.41 5.14 24.01
C ILE A 175 8.50 5.61 25.47
N GLN A 176 7.69 5.06 26.38
CA GLN A 176 7.78 5.36 27.82
C GLN A 176 9.14 4.97 28.40
N GLU A 177 9.65 3.77 28.05
CA GLU A 177 11.00 3.32 28.43
C GLU A 177 12.09 4.28 27.91
N ALA A 178 11.95 4.77 26.68
CA ALA A 178 12.95 5.65 26.05
C ALA A 178 12.91 7.10 26.53
N VAL A 179 11.74 7.61 26.94
CA VAL A 179 11.55 8.99 27.43
C VAL A 179 11.68 9.07 28.97
N GLY A 180 11.57 7.94 29.68
CA GLY A 180 11.70 7.86 31.13
C GLY A 180 10.45 8.29 31.89
N THR A 181 9.31 8.43 31.22
CA THR A 181 8.01 8.74 31.85
C THR A 181 7.40 7.45 32.40
N LYS A 182 7.47 7.25 33.72
CA LYS A 182 6.67 6.24 34.43
C LYS A 182 5.20 6.61 34.47
#